data_AF-R5TZ02-F1
#
_entry.id   AF-R5TZ02-F1
#
_cell.length_a   1.000
_cell.length_b   1.000
_cell.length_c   1.000
_cell.angle_alpha   90.00
_cell.angle_beta   90.00
_cell.angle_gamma   90.00
#
_symmetry.space_group_name_H-M   'P 1'
#
loop_
_entity.id
_entity.type
_entity.pdbx_description
1 polymer ?
#
loop_
_entity_poly.entity_id
_entity_poly.type
_entity_poly.pdbx_seq_one_letter_code
_entity_poly.pdbx_strand_id
1 'polypeptide(L)'
;MNRASYDVLLRVPGIGYKSAGRIVKARRFGSLGFEDLRKMGVVLKRALYFITCSGKMMYKTKIEEDYITRNLLNTKERLPDSVAGMNYQQLSLFDDVNFTGNQIVTMV
;
A
#
# COMPACT_ATOMS: atom_id res chain seq x y z
N MET A 1 14.98 0.18 2.01
CA MET A 1 15.35 -1.13 2.60
C MET A 1 16.50 -1.08 3.59
N ASN A 2 17.69 -0.64 3.19
CA ASN A 2 18.91 -0.74 4.02
C ASN A 2 18.85 0.00 5.37
N ARG A 3 17.95 0.98 5.51
CA ARG A 3 17.77 1.78 6.75
C ARG A 3 16.45 1.53 7.49
N ALA A 4 15.50 0.80 6.91
CA ALA A 4 14.15 0.67 7.48
C ALA A 4 14.14 -0.15 8.78
N SER A 5 13.41 0.27 9.80
CA SER A 5 13.25 -0.51 11.04
C SER A 5 12.44 -1.79 10.78
N TYR A 6 12.53 -2.76 11.70
CA TYR A 6 11.87 -4.06 11.56
C TYR A 6 10.33 -3.92 11.52
N ASP A 7 9.79 -3.07 12.38
CA ASP A 7 8.38 -2.69 12.46
C ASP A 7 7.86 -2.05 11.17
N VAL A 8 8.63 -1.14 10.54
CA VAL A 8 8.27 -0.56 9.25
C VAL A 8 8.22 -1.62 8.15
N LEU A 9 9.16 -2.56 8.15
CA LEU A 9 9.17 -3.65 7.16
C LEU A 9 7.93 -4.54 7.25
N LEU A 10 7.40 -4.77 8.45
CA LEU A 10 6.18 -5.57 8.66
C LEU A 10 4.90 -4.90 8.15
N ARG A 11 4.89 -3.56 8.01
CA ARG A 11 3.73 -2.83 7.47
C ARG A 11 3.63 -2.92 5.94
N VAL A 12 4.71 -3.31 5.27
CA VAL A 12 4.76 -3.35 3.81
C VAL A 12 4.07 -4.63 3.29
N PRO A 13 3.07 -4.50 2.40
CA PRO A 13 2.42 -5.64 1.77
C PRO A 13 3.44 -6.54 1.04
N GLY A 14 3.45 -7.83 1.37
CA GLY A 14 4.36 -8.80 0.76
C GLY A 14 5.68 -9.04 1.51
N ILE A 15 5.89 -8.39 2.67
CA ILE A 15 6.97 -8.70 3.62
C ILE A 15 6.37 -9.32 4.88
N GLY A 16 6.88 -10.48 5.30
CA GLY A 16 6.47 -11.16 6.53
C GLY A 16 7.60 -11.20 7.56
N TYR A 17 7.31 -11.67 8.77
CA TYR A 17 8.28 -11.68 9.88
C TYR A 17 9.60 -12.38 9.56
N LYS A 18 9.55 -13.51 8.82
CA LYS A 18 10.74 -14.26 8.38
C LYS A 18 11.58 -13.44 7.39
N SER A 19 10.95 -12.86 6.37
CA SER A 19 11.67 -12.07 5.36
C SER A 19 12.18 -10.75 5.94
N ALA A 20 11.40 -10.06 6.78
CA ALA A 20 11.84 -8.88 7.53
C ALA A 20 13.07 -9.18 8.39
N GLY A 21 13.08 -10.32 9.11
CA GLY A 21 14.24 -10.74 9.90
C GLY A 21 15.48 -11.00 9.04
N ARG A 22 15.32 -11.61 7.86
CA ARG A 22 16.42 -11.81 6.90
C ARG A 22 16.95 -10.49 6.37
N ILE A 23 16.08 -9.54 6.02
CA ILE A 23 16.47 -8.21 5.54
C ILE A 23 17.32 -7.48 6.60
N VAL A 24 16.87 -7.48 7.86
CA VAL A 24 17.57 -6.82 8.96
C VAL A 24 18.94 -7.43 9.23
N LYS A 25 19.09 -8.75 9.06
CA LYS A 25 20.40 -9.41 9.16
C LYS A 25 21.27 -9.12 7.94
N ALA A 26 20.73 -9.22 6.74
CA ALA A 26 21.47 -9.12 5.50
C ALA A 26 22.02 -7.71 5.23
N ARG A 27 21.31 -6.65 5.63
CA ARG A 27 21.78 -5.26 5.51
C ARG A 27 23.08 -4.97 6.28
N ARG A 28 23.48 -5.83 7.23
CA ARG A 28 24.77 -5.71 7.93
C ARG A 28 25.96 -6.08 7.04
N PHE A 29 25.74 -6.92 6.04
CA PHE A 29 26.78 -7.43 5.15
C PHE A 29 26.89 -6.64 3.85
N GLY A 30 25.88 -5.83 3.51
CA GLY A 30 25.92 -5.01 2.30
C GLY A 30 24.57 -4.36 1.98
N SER A 31 24.56 -3.63 0.87
CA SER A 31 23.34 -3.05 0.32
C SER A 31 22.50 -4.13 -0.36
N LEU A 32 21.20 -4.17 -0.07
CA LEU A 32 20.29 -5.15 -0.67
C LEU A 32 19.77 -4.69 -2.03
N GLY A 33 19.87 -5.55 -3.03
CA GLY A 33 19.23 -5.40 -4.34
C GLY A 33 17.84 -6.04 -4.40
N PHE A 34 17.11 -5.78 -5.48
CA PHE A 34 15.78 -6.39 -5.69
C PHE A 34 15.83 -7.91 -5.82
N GLU A 35 16.88 -8.45 -6.43
CA GLU A 35 17.04 -9.89 -6.60
C GLU A 35 17.27 -10.60 -5.26
N ASP A 36 18.00 -9.97 -4.34
CA ASP A 36 18.22 -10.49 -2.98
C ASP A 36 16.91 -10.56 -2.20
N LEU A 37 16.07 -9.53 -2.33
CA LEU A 37 14.76 -9.50 -1.68
C LEU A 37 13.84 -10.62 -2.18
N ARG A 38 13.86 -10.91 -3.48
CA ARG A 38 13.13 -12.04 -4.07
C ARG A 38 13.61 -13.36 -3.45
N LYS A 39 14.93 -13.58 -3.36
CA LYS A 39 15.52 -14.77 -2.76
C LYS A 39 15.24 -14.88 -1.25
N MET A 40 15.09 -13.76 -0.54
CA MET A 40 14.72 -13.73 0.88
C MET A 40 13.25 -14.03 1.16
N GLY A 41 12.43 -14.16 0.10
CA GLY A 41 11.00 -14.45 0.19
C GLY A 41 10.12 -13.20 0.32
N VAL A 42 10.58 -12.05 -0.18
CA VAL A 42 9.73 -10.86 -0.33
C VAL A 42 8.91 -10.98 -1.62
N VAL A 43 7.61 -10.76 -1.52
CA VAL A 43 6.72 -10.71 -2.69
C VAL A 43 6.86 -9.35 -3.36
N LEU A 44 7.79 -9.26 -4.31
CA LEU A 44 8.07 -8.00 -5.02
C LEU A 44 6.83 -7.42 -5.71
N LYS A 45 5.92 -8.24 -6.26
CA LYS A 45 4.68 -7.77 -6.91
C LYS A 45 3.84 -6.83 -6.05
N ARG A 46 3.82 -7.06 -4.73
CA ARG A 46 3.06 -6.25 -3.76
C ARG A 46 3.93 -5.19 -3.10
N ALA A 47 5.20 -5.51 -2.85
CA ALA A 47 6.12 -4.62 -2.15
C ALA A 47 6.70 -3.52 -3.06
N LEU A 48 6.69 -3.67 -4.39
CA LEU A 48 7.38 -2.76 -5.33
C LEU A 48 6.96 -1.30 -5.23
N TYR A 49 5.72 -1.02 -4.80
CA TYR A 49 5.19 0.33 -4.64
C TYR A 49 5.70 1.04 -3.39
N PHE A 50 6.18 0.28 -2.40
CA PHE A 50 6.49 0.79 -1.06
C PHE A 50 7.98 0.73 -0.72
N ILE A 51 8.79 0.06 -1.55
CA ILE A 51 10.20 -0.19 -1.25
C ILE A 51 11.11 0.45 -2.29
N THR A 52 12.23 0.95 -1.79
CA THR A 52 13.37 1.37 -2.61
C THR A 52 14.63 0.65 -2.15
N CYS A 53 15.46 0.29 -3.11
CA CYS A 53 16.78 -0.28 -2.91
C CYS A 53 17.81 0.77 -3.34
N SER A 54 18.63 1.25 -2.40
CA SER A 54 19.65 2.27 -2.63
C SER A 54 19.14 3.51 -3.40
N GLY A 55 17.93 3.97 -3.08
CA GLY A 55 17.32 5.15 -3.70
C GLY A 55 16.68 4.91 -5.07
N LYS A 56 16.70 3.68 -5.59
CA LYS A 56 16.07 3.31 -6.86
C LYS A 56 14.81 2.48 -6.62
N MET A 57 13.77 2.77 -7.39
CA MET A 57 12.62 1.88 -7.56
C MET A 57 12.97 0.82 -8.62
N MET A 58 12.33 -0.35 -8.54
CA MET A 58 12.57 -1.44 -9.51
C MET A 58 12.09 -1.04 -10.91
N TYR A 59 10.96 -0.33 -10.96
CA TYR A 59 10.35 0.20 -12.17
C TYR A 59 9.93 1.66 -11.92
N LYS A 60 9.86 2.47 -12.99
CA LYS A 60 9.19 3.79 -12.92
C LYS A 60 7.69 3.56 -12.90
N THR A 61 7.15 3.32 -11.72
CA THR A 61 5.71 3.12 -11.51
C THR A 61 5.06 4.45 -11.13
N LYS A 62 3.86 4.71 -11.64
CA LYS A 62 3.08 5.89 -11.25
C LYS A 62 2.69 5.77 -9.77
N ILE A 63 2.99 6.80 -8.98
CA ILE A 63 2.64 6.87 -7.56
C ILE A 63 1.28 7.56 -7.45
N GLU A 64 0.25 6.90 -7.96
CA GLU A 64 -1.15 7.34 -7.91
C GLU A 64 -1.93 6.36 -7.04
N GLU A 65 -2.71 6.86 -6.09
CA GLU A 65 -3.42 6.03 -5.10
C GLU A 65 -4.31 4.99 -5.79
N ASP A 66 -5.18 5.44 -6.70
CA ASP A 66 -6.08 4.57 -7.44
C ASP A 66 -5.34 3.48 -8.22
N TYR A 67 -4.18 3.80 -8.78
CA TYR A 67 -3.39 2.86 -9.57
C TYR A 67 -2.76 1.78 -8.68
N ILE A 68 -2.24 2.18 -7.51
CA ILE A 68 -1.63 1.26 -6.56
C ILE A 68 -2.70 0.34 -5.95
N THR A 69 -3.82 0.91 -5.50
CA THR A 69 -4.94 0.16 -4.90
C THR A 69 -5.53 -0.84 -5.87
N ARG A 70 -5.79 -0.44 -7.13
CA ARG A 70 -6.23 -1.34 -8.20
C ARG A 70 -5.29 -2.53 -8.37
N ASN A 71 -3.98 -2.28 -8.50
CA ASN A 71 -3.02 -3.35 -8.74
C ASN A 71 -2.75 -4.23 -7.51
N LEU A 72 -2.92 -3.69 -6.29
CA LEU A 72 -2.84 -4.48 -5.07
C LEU A 72 -4.04 -5.41 -4.89
N LEU A 73 -5.24 -4.95 -5.26
CA LEU A 73 -6.50 -5.70 -5.15
C LEU A 73 -6.73 -6.65 -6.33
N ASN A 74 -6.24 -6.34 -7.53
CA ASN A 74 -6.42 -7.13 -8.75
C ASN A 74 -5.47 -8.34 -8.81
N THR A 75 -5.56 -9.22 -7.81
CA THR A 75 -4.76 -10.44 -7.74
C THR A 75 -5.43 -11.64 -8.41
N LYS A 76 -6.77 -11.66 -8.64
CA LYS A 76 -7.40 -12.77 -9.39
C LYS A 76 -8.90 -12.69 -9.74
N GLU A 77 -9.54 -11.52 -9.77
CA GLU A 77 -10.93 -11.43 -10.25
C GLU A 77 -11.01 -10.47 -11.43
N ARG A 78 -11.47 -11.00 -12.55
CA ARG A 78 -11.78 -10.23 -13.74
C ARG A 78 -13.03 -9.42 -13.39
N LEU A 79 -12.85 -8.23 -12.80
CA LEU A 79 -13.99 -7.34 -12.57
C LEU A 79 -14.64 -7.04 -13.94
N PRO A 80 -15.97 -7.09 -14.05
CA PRO A 80 -16.65 -6.74 -15.29
C PRO A 80 -16.25 -5.32 -15.72
N ASP A 81 -16.13 -5.11 -17.04
CA ASP A 81 -15.64 -3.86 -17.64
C ASP A 81 -16.41 -2.61 -17.16
N SER A 82 -17.64 -2.80 -16.68
CA SER A 82 -18.49 -1.76 -16.06
C SER A 82 -17.94 -1.19 -14.74
N VAL A 83 -17.01 -1.88 -14.06
CA VAL A 83 -16.40 -1.44 -12.79
C VAL A 83 -15.01 -0.82 -13.00
N ALA A 84 -14.39 -1.01 -14.17
CA ALA A 84 -13.05 -0.51 -14.45
C ALA A 84 -12.95 1.02 -14.47
N GLY A 85 -14.08 1.73 -14.61
CA GLY A 85 -14.19 3.18 -14.59
C GLY A 85 -14.59 3.79 -13.24
N MET A 86 -14.87 2.99 -12.21
CA MET A 86 -15.17 3.53 -10.87
C MET A 86 -13.86 3.87 -10.15
N ASN A 87 -13.70 5.15 -9.77
CA ASN A 87 -12.63 5.54 -8.83
C ASN A 87 -12.91 4.90 -7.48
N TYR A 88 -11.86 4.41 -6.80
CA TYR A 88 -12.03 3.82 -5.48
C TYR A 88 -12.24 4.97 -4.50
N GLN A 89 -13.48 5.22 -4.10
CA GLN A 89 -13.76 6.14 -3.01
C GLN A 89 -14.07 5.34 -1.74
N GLN A 90 -13.44 5.73 -0.64
CA GLN A 90 -13.79 5.22 0.67
C GLN A 90 -15.24 5.61 0.97
N LEU A 91 -16.08 4.63 1.27
CA LEU A 91 -17.43 4.90 1.78
C LEU A 91 -17.29 5.65 3.10
N SER A 92 -17.72 6.89 3.13
CA SER A 92 -17.79 7.69 4.35
C SER A 92 -19.11 7.38 5.04
N LEU A 93 -19.04 7.03 6.33
CA LEU A 93 -20.23 6.87 7.16
C LEU A 93 -20.99 8.21 7.36
N PHE A 94 -20.32 9.33 7.14
CA PHE A 94 -20.84 10.67 7.44
C PHE A 94 -21.40 11.42 6.23
N ASP A 95 -21.22 10.90 5.01
CA ASP A 95 -21.65 11.61 3.79
C ASP A 95 -23.19 11.65 3.66
N ASP A 96 -23.90 10.70 4.29
CA ASP A 96 -25.38 10.62 4.26
C ASP A 96 -26.06 11.26 5.48
N VAL A 97 -25.30 11.77 6.45
CA VAL A 97 -25.86 12.25 7.73
C VAL A 97 -26.22 13.73 7.63
N ASN A 98 -27.39 14.02 7.05
CA ASN A 98 -28.02 15.34 7.14
C ASN A 98 -28.48 15.59 8.59
N PHE A 99 -27.61 16.20 9.40
CA PHE A 99 -27.97 16.74 10.72
C PHE A 99 -28.97 17.90 10.55
N THR A 100 -30.25 17.59 10.34
CA THR A 100 -31.35 18.56 10.39
C THR A 100 -31.65 18.89 11.84
N GLY A 101 -30.90 19.83 12.39
CA GLY A 101 -31.03 20.23 13.79
C GLY A 101 -30.74 21.71 13.99
N ASN A 102 -31.58 22.59 13.44
CA ASN A 102 -31.89 23.88 14.07
C ASN A 102 -33.09 24.58 13.37
N GLN A 103 -34.28 24.50 13.95
CA GLN A 103 -35.27 25.57 13.82
C GLN A 103 -35.50 26.16 15.21
N ILE A 104 -34.69 27.18 15.48
CA ILE A 104 -35.04 28.24 16.43
C ILE A 104 -36.29 28.95 15.90
N VAL A 105 -37.42 28.85 16.60
CA VAL A 105 -38.56 29.77 16.40
C VAL A 105 -38.83 30.47 17.72
N THR A 106 -38.20 31.64 17.85
CA THR A 106 -38.73 32.75 18.62
C THR A 106 -40.10 33.13 18.02
N MET A 107 -41.13 33.26 18.86
CA MET A 107 -42.10 34.38 18.91
C MET A 107 -43.40 33.95 19.63
N VAL A 108 -43.69 34.70 20.70
CA VAL A 108 -44.99 34.94 21.41
C VAL A 108 -45.85 33.76 21.86
#